data_AF-A0A537TE58-F1
#
_entry.id   AF-A0A537TE58-F1
#
_cell.length_a   1.000
_cell.length_b   1.000
_cell.length_c   1.000
_cell.angle_alpha   90.00
_cell.angle_beta   90.00
_cell.angle_gamma   90.00
#
_symmetry.space_group_name_H-M   'P 1'
#
loop_
_entity.id
_entity.type
_entity.pdbx_description
1 polymer ?
#
loop_
_entity_poly.entity_id
_entity_poly.type
_entity_poly.pdbx_seq_one_letter_code
_entity_poly.pdbx_strand_id
1 'polypeptide(L)'
;MLLDSFDLPRPPRPPAALPWTEERLRHLRRRWKQGARAREIGAELGVSANAVIAKIHRLGIARLSPYGGAPGRRQKLQNIPRAARPQYVRRRAFSLHRVRPAPPLLKAKRYLEYARLDAQIPIAQRRSLLALSEANCRWPVGKPGSPSFFFCGAQVLRNKPYCAAHCARAYLRPRPPRPRDDRVQRSGGGRGGGCPHPQPLPTALRPGGGGQSERAAR
;
A
#
# COMPACT_ATOMS: atom_id res chain seq x y z
N MET A 1 10.09 2.71 -50.32
CA MET A 1 10.14 2.61 -48.84
C MET A 1 8.69 2.64 -48.38
N LEU A 2 8.08 1.54 -47.96
CA LEU A 2 8.23 0.93 -46.64
C LEU A 2 7.72 -0.51 -46.72
N LEU A 3 8.54 -1.45 -46.24
CA LEU A 3 8.19 -2.85 -46.15
C LEU A 3 7.11 -3.02 -45.07
N ASP A 4 5.95 -3.54 -45.46
CA ASP A 4 4.93 -4.05 -44.57
C ASP A 4 5.57 -5.02 -43.57
N SER A 5 5.44 -4.68 -42.30
CA SER A 5 6.00 -5.44 -41.19
C SER A 5 5.23 -6.74 -41.06
N PHE A 6 5.84 -7.82 -41.55
CA PHE A 6 5.43 -9.20 -41.35
C PHE A 6 5.05 -9.45 -39.89
N ASP A 7 3.74 -9.61 -39.65
CA ASP A 7 3.21 -10.13 -38.39
C ASP A 7 3.52 -11.63 -38.34
N LEU A 8 4.74 -11.97 -37.92
CA LEU A 8 5.13 -13.36 -37.73
C LEU A 8 4.31 -13.94 -36.57
N PRO A 9 3.66 -15.10 -36.75
CA PRO A 9 2.92 -15.76 -35.68
C PRO A 9 3.89 -16.06 -34.53
N ARG A 10 3.56 -15.55 -33.34
CA ARG A 10 4.34 -15.85 -32.13
C ARG A 10 4.37 -17.36 -31.94
N PRO A 11 5.55 -17.98 -31.74
CA PRO A 11 5.63 -19.41 -31.53
C PRO A 11 4.75 -19.79 -30.32
N PRO A 12 4.07 -20.94 -30.34
CA PRO A 12 3.31 -21.41 -29.20
C PRO A 12 4.26 -21.46 -28.00
N ARG A 13 3.86 -20.83 -26.90
CA ARG A 13 4.62 -20.94 -25.65
C ARG A 13 4.76 -22.43 -25.34
N PRO A 14 5.99 -22.95 -25.12
CA PRO A 14 6.14 -24.33 -24.70
C PRO A 14 5.28 -24.55 -23.45
N PRO A 15 4.60 -25.70 -23.31
CA PRO A 15 3.78 -25.98 -22.15
C PRO A 15 4.67 -25.75 -20.93
N ALA A 16 4.29 -24.79 -20.08
CA ALA A 16 5.04 -24.47 -18.89
C ALA A 16 5.15 -25.77 -18.09
N ALA A 17 6.35 -26.36 -18.04
CA ALA A 17 6.61 -27.58 -17.31
C ALA A 17 5.98 -27.42 -15.93
N LEU A 18 4.99 -28.27 -15.62
CA LEU A 18 4.18 -28.11 -14.43
C LEU A 18 5.15 -28.03 -13.23
N PRO A 19 5.21 -26.91 -12.49
CA PRO A 19 6.18 -26.72 -11.41
C PRO A 19 5.94 -27.67 -10.22
N TRP A 20 4.97 -28.57 -10.35
CA TRP A 20 4.43 -29.47 -9.36
C TRP A 20 4.27 -30.88 -9.94
N THR A 21 5.39 -31.51 -10.29
CA THR A 21 5.45 -32.95 -10.60
C THR A 21 5.06 -33.78 -9.37
N GLU A 22 4.58 -35.02 -9.55
CA GLU A 22 4.23 -35.91 -8.44
C GLU A 22 5.37 -36.17 -7.46
N GLU A 23 6.61 -36.24 -7.93
CA GLU A 23 7.79 -36.36 -7.07
C GLU A 23 7.94 -35.17 -6.11
N ARG A 24 7.85 -33.94 -6.63
CA ARG A 24 7.85 -32.70 -5.85
C ARG A 24 6.67 -32.65 -4.85
N LEU A 25 5.51 -33.22 -5.19
CA LEU A 25 4.36 -33.30 -4.27
C LEU A 25 4.55 -34.34 -3.17
N ARG A 26 5.16 -35.49 -3.48
CA ARG A 26 5.58 -36.48 -2.47
C ARG A 26 6.59 -35.86 -1.51
N HIS A 27 7.58 -35.15 -2.04
CA HIS A 27 8.59 -34.44 -1.25
C HIS A 27 7.94 -33.38 -0.34
N LEU A 28 7.07 -32.52 -0.89
CA LEU A 28 6.31 -31.51 -0.13
C LEU A 28 5.52 -32.15 1.03
N ARG A 29 4.74 -33.21 0.76
CA ARG A 29 3.94 -33.90 1.78
C ARG A 29 4.80 -34.47 2.90
N ARG A 30 5.93 -35.10 2.56
CA ARG A 30 6.88 -35.68 3.51
C ARG A 30 7.49 -34.60 4.41
N ARG A 31 8.06 -33.54 3.84
CA ARG A 31 8.69 -32.44 4.60
C ARG A 31 7.66 -31.69 5.46
N TRP A 32 6.46 -31.49 4.95
CA TRP A 32 5.37 -30.85 5.69
C TRP A 32 4.92 -31.66 6.92
N LYS A 33 4.79 -32.99 6.77
CA LYS A 33 4.51 -33.90 7.90
C LYS A 33 5.63 -33.91 8.94
N GLN A 34 6.88 -33.75 8.51
CA GLN A 34 8.05 -33.58 9.40
C GLN A 34 8.10 -32.21 10.09
N GLY A 35 7.19 -31.29 9.77
CA GLY A 35 7.15 -29.95 10.37
C GLY A 35 8.13 -28.94 9.76
N ALA A 36 8.72 -29.24 8.60
CA ALA A 36 9.56 -28.27 7.89
C ALA A 36 8.76 -27.02 7.50
N ARG A 37 9.43 -25.87 7.49
CA ARG A 37 8.78 -24.58 7.20
C ARG A 37 8.63 -24.41 5.69
N ALA A 38 7.58 -23.70 5.25
CA ALA A 38 7.33 -23.48 3.82
C ALA A 38 8.50 -22.82 3.06
N ARG A 39 9.32 -22.00 3.75
CA ARG A 39 10.52 -21.39 3.15
C ARG A 39 11.64 -22.40 2.90
N GLU A 40 11.83 -23.35 3.82
CA GLU A 40 12.84 -24.42 3.69
C GLU A 40 12.44 -25.35 2.55
N ILE A 41 11.18 -25.79 2.53
CA ILE A 41 10.63 -26.63 1.45
C ILE A 41 10.70 -25.90 0.09
N GLY A 42 10.47 -24.59 0.08
CA GLY A 42 10.60 -23.78 -1.14
C GLY A 42 12.03 -23.71 -1.67
N ALA A 43 13.02 -23.57 -0.78
CA ALA A 43 14.43 -23.60 -1.15
C ALA A 43 14.84 -24.96 -1.73
N GLU A 44 14.41 -26.06 -1.11
CA GLU A 44 14.67 -27.44 -1.57
C GLU A 44 14.06 -27.73 -2.95
N LEU A 45 12.86 -27.20 -3.21
CA LEU A 45 12.14 -27.43 -4.47
C LEU A 45 12.41 -26.35 -5.54
N GLY A 46 13.17 -25.29 -5.23
CA GLY A 46 13.38 -24.16 -6.13
C GLY A 46 12.10 -23.35 -6.44
N VAL A 47 11.14 -23.31 -5.51
CA VAL A 47 9.88 -22.54 -5.64
C VAL A 47 9.71 -21.56 -4.48
N SER A 48 8.98 -20.47 -4.72
CA SER A 48 8.74 -19.49 -3.64
C SER A 48 7.95 -20.09 -2.48
N ALA A 49 8.23 -19.65 -1.26
CA ALA A 49 7.50 -20.07 -0.06
C ALA A 49 5.98 -19.86 -0.20
N ASN A 50 5.56 -18.80 -0.89
CA ASN A 50 4.15 -18.51 -1.14
C ASN A 50 3.51 -19.54 -2.09
N ALA A 51 4.25 -20.02 -3.09
CA ALA A 51 3.79 -21.09 -3.97
C ALA A 51 3.61 -22.40 -3.19
N VAL A 52 4.52 -22.71 -2.26
CA VAL A 52 4.43 -23.87 -1.36
C VAL A 52 3.19 -23.78 -0.47
N ILE A 53 2.98 -22.65 0.21
CA ILE A 53 1.80 -22.41 1.07
C ILE A 53 0.52 -22.55 0.24
N ALA A 54 0.45 -21.91 -0.92
CA ALA A 54 -0.71 -22.00 -1.78
C ALA A 54 -0.99 -23.45 -2.22
N LYS A 55 0.05 -24.25 -2.50
CA LYS A 55 -0.13 -25.67 -2.87
C LYS A 55 -0.60 -26.52 -1.70
N ILE A 56 -0.07 -26.32 -0.50
CA ILE A 56 -0.50 -26.99 0.74
C ILE A 56 -1.99 -26.75 0.99
N HIS A 57 -2.46 -25.51 0.85
CA HIS A 57 -3.87 -25.17 1.03
C HIS A 57 -4.78 -25.82 -0.03
N ARG A 58 -4.35 -25.84 -1.30
CA ARG A 58 -5.11 -26.51 -2.38
C ARG A 58 -5.19 -28.02 -2.20
N LEU A 59 -4.16 -28.64 -1.60
CA LEU A 59 -4.12 -30.08 -1.30
C LEU A 59 -4.84 -30.45 0.01
N GLY A 60 -5.30 -29.47 0.80
CA GLY A 60 -5.96 -29.72 2.08
C GLY A 60 -5.06 -30.28 3.19
N ILE A 61 -3.75 -30.39 2.97
CA ILE A 61 -2.79 -31.01 3.90
C ILE A 61 -2.26 -30.05 4.97
N ALA A 62 -2.79 -28.82 5.06
CA ALA A 62 -2.31 -27.81 6.01
C ALA A 62 -2.23 -28.36 7.44
N ARG A 63 -3.24 -29.10 7.89
CA ARG A 63 -3.32 -29.69 9.25
C ARG A 63 -2.31 -30.81 9.52
N LEU A 64 -1.63 -31.32 8.49
CA LEU A 64 -0.68 -32.42 8.61
C LEU A 64 0.66 -32.00 9.25
N SER A 65 0.90 -30.68 9.36
CA SER A 65 2.07 -30.18 10.06
C SER A 65 1.89 -30.31 11.58
N PRO A 66 2.93 -30.75 12.33
CA PRO A 66 2.94 -30.77 13.81
C PRO A 66 2.58 -29.43 14.47
N TYR A 67 2.71 -28.33 13.73
CA TYR A 67 2.42 -26.97 14.21
C TYR A 67 1.01 -26.47 13.87
N GLY A 68 0.08 -27.38 13.52
CA GLY A 68 -1.34 -27.06 13.38
C GLY A 68 -1.70 -26.26 12.12
N GLY A 69 -0.89 -26.38 11.06
CA GLY A 69 -1.18 -25.80 9.74
C GLY A 69 -1.15 -24.28 9.64
N ALA A 70 -0.72 -23.57 10.68
CA ALA A 70 -0.51 -22.13 10.63
C ALA A 70 0.94 -21.82 10.21
N PRO A 71 1.17 -21.19 9.05
CA PRO A 71 2.51 -20.73 8.71
C PRO A 71 2.92 -19.63 9.69
N GLY A 72 3.85 -19.94 10.59
CA GLY A 72 4.52 -18.94 11.42
C GLY A 72 3.99 -18.73 12.82
N ARG A 73 3.38 -19.73 13.49
CA ARG A 73 3.30 -19.68 14.96
C ARG A 73 4.73 -19.81 15.50
N ARG A 74 5.42 -18.68 15.67
CA ARG A 74 6.55 -18.59 16.59
C ARG A 74 6.08 -19.29 17.86
N GLN A 75 6.78 -20.33 18.29
CA GLN A 75 6.88 -20.62 19.71
C GLN A 75 7.31 -19.29 20.31
N LYS A 76 6.33 -18.57 20.88
CA LYS A 76 6.60 -17.46 21.77
C LYS A 76 7.61 -18.05 22.74
N LEU A 77 8.84 -17.54 22.76
CA LEU A 77 9.82 -17.90 23.78
C LEU A 77 9.07 -17.82 25.11
N GLN A 78 8.73 -18.99 25.63
CA GLN A 78 8.08 -19.13 26.92
C GLN A 78 9.18 -18.84 27.94
N ASN A 79 8.85 -17.96 28.88
CA ASN A 79 9.67 -17.61 30.05
C ASN A 79 11.08 -17.06 29.77
N ILE A 80 11.17 -15.73 29.71
CA ILE A 80 12.22 -15.06 30.48
C ILE A 80 11.58 -14.75 31.85
N PRO A 81 12.02 -15.36 32.96
CA PRO A 81 11.54 -14.99 34.30
C PRO A 81 11.72 -13.48 34.50
N ARG A 82 10.65 -12.80 34.91
CA ARG A 82 10.59 -11.34 35.11
C ARG A 82 11.59 -10.81 36.16
N ALA A 83 12.25 -11.71 36.89
CA ALA A 83 13.13 -11.44 38.01
C ALA A 83 14.55 -10.98 37.64
N ALA A 84 15.01 -11.13 36.39
CA ALA A 84 16.35 -10.72 35.97
C ALA A 84 16.41 -9.31 35.34
N ARG A 85 15.48 -8.41 35.69
CA ARG A 85 15.55 -7.00 35.28
C ARG A 85 16.23 -6.21 36.41
N PRO A 86 17.47 -5.70 36.23
CA PRO A 86 18.11 -4.88 37.26
C PRO A 86 17.25 -3.66 37.57
N GLN A 87 16.94 -3.50 38.86
CA GLN A 87 16.00 -2.49 39.39
C GLN A 87 16.51 -1.04 39.30
N TYR A 88 17.72 -0.81 38.76
CA TYR A 88 18.36 0.51 38.78
C TYR A 88 17.87 1.50 37.70
N VAL A 89 17.12 1.07 36.69
CA VAL A 89 16.54 1.99 35.68
C VAL A 89 15.09 2.36 36.00
N ARG A 90 14.85 2.86 37.21
CA ARG A 90 13.55 3.44 37.62
C ARG A 90 13.57 4.95 37.87
N ARG A 91 14.55 5.67 37.30
CA ARG A 91 14.46 7.13 37.16
C ARG A 91 14.61 7.53 35.70
N ARG A 92 13.58 8.21 35.18
CA ARG A 92 13.35 8.72 33.81
C ARG A 92 12.84 7.72 32.76
N ALA A 93 11.54 7.43 32.80
CA ALA A 93 10.81 7.04 31.59
C ALA A 93 9.36 7.56 31.54
N PHE A 94 9.03 8.62 32.29
CA PHE A 94 7.71 9.27 32.23
C PHE A 94 7.62 10.42 31.20
N SER A 95 8.62 10.62 30.33
CA SER A 95 8.63 11.81 29.46
C SER A 95 8.74 11.57 27.96
N LEU A 96 8.71 10.33 27.44
CA LEU A 96 8.77 10.11 25.98
C LEU A 96 7.91 8.95 25.46
N HIS A 97 6.80 8.61 26.12
CA HIS A 97 5.68 8.06 25.34
C HIS A 97 5.02 9.23 24.61
N ARG A 98 5.70 9.75 23.58
CA ARG A 98 5.00 10.40 22.48
C ARG A 98 3.96 9.37 22.05
N VAL A 99 2.70 9.63 22.37
CA VAL A 99 1.56 8.96 21.74
C VAL A 99 1.85 9.07 20.25
N ARG A 100 2.32 7.98 19.66
CA ARG A 100 2.65 7.96 18.24
C ARG A 100 1.30 8.21 17.56
N PRO A 101 1.08 9.36 16.90
CA PRO A 101 -0.20 9.60 16.26
C PRO A 101 -0.45 8.43 15.32
N ALA A 102 -1.67 7.88 15.38
CA ALA A 102 -2.07 6.80 14.50
C ALA A 102 -1.65 7.18 13.06
N PRO A 103 -1.00 6.27 12.31
CA PRO A 103 -0.61 6.60 10.95
C PRO A 103 -1.85 7.10 10.21
N PRO A 104 -1.78 8.27 9.53
CA PRO A 104 -2.93 8.78 8.82
C PRO A 104 -3.39 7.70 7.85
N LEU A 105 -4.70 7.42 7.84
CA LEU A 105 -5.34 6.51 6.88
C LEU A 105 -5.33 7.13 5.47
N LEU A 106 -4.14 7.46 4.95
CA LEU A 106 -3.93 8.11 3.67
C LEU A 106 -4.52 7.30 2.50
N LYS A 107 -4.72 5.99 2.70
CA LYS A 107 -5.36 5.08 1.74
C LYS A 107 -6.89 5.21 1.72
N ALA A 108 -7.53 5.51 2.85
CA ALA A 108 -8.99 5.61 2.92
C ALA A 108 -9.52 6.83 2.15
N LYS A 109 -8.74 7.93 2.13
CA LYS A 109 -9.09 9.15 1.38
C LYS A 109 -9.32 8.88 -0.11
N ARG A 110 -8.42 8.11 -0.74
CA ARG A 110 -8.51 7.78 -2.18
C ARG A 110 -9.76 6.98 -2.52
N TYR A 111 -10.14 6.02 -1.68
CA TYR A 111 -11.35 5.23 -1.90
C TYR A 111 -12.63 6.07 -1.81
N LEU A 112 -12.72 6.94 -0.80
CA LEU A 112 -13.86 7.83 -0.61
C LEU A 112 -14.00 8.85 -1.75
N GLU A 113 -12.87 9.38 -2.24
CA GLU A 113 -12.84 10.28 -3.40
C GLU A 113 -13.39 9.60 -4.66
N TYR A 114 -13.00 8.35 -4.92
CA TYR A 114 -13.51 7.59 -6.06
C TYR A 114 -15.02 7.31 -5.97
N ALA A 115 -15.53 7.00 -4.78
CA ALA A 115 -16.97 6.80 -4.59
C ALA A 115 -17.78 8.08 -4.90
N ARG A 116 -17.24 9.26 -4.56
CA ARG A 116 -17.86 10.54 -4.90
C ARG A 116 -17.86 10.81 -6.40
N LEU A 117 -16.74 10.55 -7.07
CA LEU A 117 -16.62 10.70 -8.53
C LEU A 117 -17.58 9.75 -9.27
N ASP A 118 -17.76 8.53 -8.78
CA ASP A 118 -18.72 7.58 -9.36
C ASP A 118 -20.18 8.01 -9.17
N ALA A 119 -20.51 8.66 -8.03
CA ALA A 119 -21.85 9.20 -7.79
C ALA A 119 -22.22 10.36 -8.74
N GLN A 120 -21.21 11.08 -9.25
CA GLN A 120 -21.38 12.19 -10.18
C GLN A 120 -21.60 11.76 -11.64
N ILE A 121 -21.57 10.46 -11.94
CA ILE A 121 -21.81 9.97 -13.31
C ILE A 121 -23.24 10.34 -13.74
N PRO A 122 -23.42 11.10 -14.85
CA PRO A 122 -24.74 11.52 -15.32
C PRO A 122 -25.63 10.32 -15.62
N ILE A 123 -26.92 10.41 -15.27
CA ILE A 123 -27.88 9.31 -15.47
C ILE A 123 -27.94 8.86 -16.94
N ALA A 124 -27.87 9.80 -17.88
CA ALA A 124 -27.84 9.52 -19.33
C ALA A 124 -26.63 8.67 -19.77
N GLN A 125 -25.53 8.73 -19.01
CA GLN A 125 -24.33 7.94 -19.29
C GLN A 125 -24.40 6.54 -18.68
N ARG A 126 -25.21 6.34 -17.64
CA ARG A 126 -25.30 5.07 -16.89
C ARG A 126 -25.89 3.99 -17.78
N ARG A 127 -25.28 2.81 -17.76
CA ARG A 127 -25.75 1.64 -18.52
C ARG A 127 -26.01 0.46 -17.58
N SER A 128 -27.06 -0.31 -17.85
CA SER A 128 -27.26 -1.62 -17.23
C SER A 128 -26.36 -2.65 -17.93
N LEU A 129 -26.28 -3.87 -17.37
CA LEU A 129 -25.52 -4.96 -17.97
C LEU A 129 -25.95 -5.25 -19.42
N LEU A 130 -27.26 -5.16 -19.68
CA LEU A 130 -27.85 -5.42 -20.99
C LEU A 130 -27.61 -4.28 -22.00
N ALA A 131 -27.42 -3.05 -21.53
CA ALA A 131 -27.24 -1.86 -22.36
C ALA A 131 -25.75 -1.51 -22.63
N LEU A 132 -24.83 -2.40 -22.27
CA LEU A 132 -23.39 -2.22 -22.50
C LEU A 132 -22.99 -2.70 -23.90
N SER A 133 -22.32 -1.83 -24.66
CA SER A 133 -21.60 -2.23 -25.87
C SER A 133 -20.09 -2.34 -25.64
N GLU A 134 -19.34 -2.75 -26.66
CA GLU A 134 -17.87 -2.75 -26.64
C GLU A 134 -17.25 -1.36 -26.59
N ALA A 135 -17.97 -0.34 -27.05
CA ALA A 135 -17.53 1.06 -27.01
C ALA A 135 -17.74 1.72 -25.64
N ASN A 136 -18.44 1.06 -24.71
CA ASN A 136 -18.81 1.63 -23.42
C ASN A 136 -17.92 1.15 -22.26
N CYS A 137 -17.65 2.08 -21.33
CA CYS A 137 -16.87 1.83 -20.13
C CYS A 137 -17.59 0.83 -19.22
N ARG A 138 -16.93 -0.30 -18.95
CA ARG A 138 -17.45 -1.42 -18.16
C ARG A 138 -17.16 -1.31 -16.67
N TRP A 139 -16.96 -0.10 -16.16
CA TRP A 139 -16.67 0.11 -14.74
C TRP A 139 -17.94 -0.06 -13.90
N PRO A 140 -18.00 -1.02 -12.95
CA PRO A 140 -19.17 -1.23 -12.12
C PRO A 140 -19.22 -0.19 -10.99
N VAL A 141 -20.40 0.39 -10.79
CA VAL A 141 -20.69 1.35 -9.72
C VAL A 141 -21.84 0.80 -8.88
N GLY A 142 -21.66 0.82 -7.56
CA GLY A 142 -22.61 0.25 -6.61
C GLY A 142 -22.35 -1.23 -6.31
N LYS A 143 -23.26 -1.85 -5.56
CA LYS A 143 -23.15 -3.26 -5.16
C LYS A 143 -23.97 -4.13 -6.12
N PRO A 144 -23.49 -5.32 -6.53
CA PRO A 144 -24.32 -6.27 -7.27
C PRO A 144 -25.61 -6.55 -6.50
N GLY A 145 -26.76 -6.41 -7.17
CA GLY A 145 -28.09 -6.60 -6.57
C GLY A 145 -28.77 -5.36 -6.00
N SER A 146 -28.10 -4.20 -5.94
CA SER A 146 -28.78 -2.94 -5.60
C SER A 146 -29.46 -2.31 -6.83
N PRO A 147 -30.61 -1.60 -6.69
CA PRO A 147 -31.26 -0.89 -7.80
C PRO A 147 -30.42 0.27 -8.34
N SER A 148 -29.45 0.75 -7.55
CA SER A 148 -28.45 1.75 -7.95
C SER A 148 -27.17 1.15 -8.55
N PHE A 149 -27.20 -0.13 -8.94
CA PHE A 149 -26.09 -0.76 -9.65
C PHE A 149 -26.12 -0.39 -11.13
N PHE A 150 -25.04 0.25 -11.60
CA PHE A 150 -24.91 0.63 -13.01
C PHE A 150 -23.45 0.59 -13.44
N PHE A 151 -23.25 0.59 -14.76
CA PHE A 151 -21.95 0.75 -15.39
C PHE A 151 -21.75 2.18 -15.86
N CYS A 152 -20.51 2.65 -15.82
CA CYS A 152 -20.15 4.01 -16.19
C CYS A 152 -20.64 4.42 -17.59
N GLY A 153 -20.51 3.55 -18.60
CA GLY A 153 -21.05 3.78 -19.94
C GLY A 153 -20.35 4.84 -20.81
N ALA A 154 -19.36 5.58 -20.29
CA ALA A 154 -18.54 6.53 -21.06
C ALA A 154 -17.77 5.84 -22.20
N GLN A 155 -17.28 6.61 -23.18
CA GLN A 155 -16.45 6.08 -24.26
C GLN A 155 -15.18 5.38 -23.72
N VAL A 156 -14.92 4.17 -24.20
CA VAL A 156 -13.70 3.44 -23.88
C VAL A 156 -12.46 4.08 -24.52
N LEU A 157 -11.32 3.97 -23.83
CA LEU A 157 -10.03 4.24 -24.46
C LEU A 157 -9.68 3.11 -25.45
N ARG A 158 -8.95 3.44 -26.52
CA ARG A 158 -8.48 2.45 -27.51
C ARG A 158 -7.75 1.30 -26.81
N ASN A 159 -8.13 0.08 -27.17
CA ASN A 159 -7.59 -1.19 -26.63
C ASN A 159 -7.71 -1.35 -25.10
N LYS A 160 -8.65 -0.64 -24.46
CA LYS A 160 -8.88 -0.70 -23.01
C LYS A 160 -10.38 -0.85 -22.74
N PRO A 161 -10.78 -1.56 -21.67
CA PRO A 161 -12.19 -1.80 -21.36
C PRO A 161 -12.89 -0.63 -20.63
N TYR A 162 -12.15 0.44 -20.33
CA TYR A 162 -12.62 1.55 -19.50
C TYR A 162 -12.31 2.90 -20.16
N CYS A 163 -13.02 3.95 -19.71
CA CYS A 163 -12.73 5.34 -20.08
C CYS A 163 -11.44 5.83 -19.38
N ALA A 164 -10.96 7.03 -19.73
CA ALA A 164 -9.72 7.58 -19.19
C ALA A 164 -9.69 7.65 -17.65
N ALA A 165 -10.77 8.11 -17.03
CA ALA A 165 -10.87 8.22 -15.56
C ALA A 165 -10.82 6.85 -14.88
N HIS A 166 -11.51 5.85 -15.42
CA HIS A 166 -11.56 4.50 -14.85
C HIS A 166 -10.31 3.67 -15.17
N CYS A 167 -9.67 3.87 -16.33
CA CYS A 167 -8.33 3.33 -16.59
C CYS A 167 -7.30 3.87 -15.59
N ALA A 168 -7.34 5.17 -15.33
CA ALA A 168 -6.49 5.80 -14.34
C ALA A 168 -6.77 5.33 -12.91
N ARG A 169 -7.85 4.56 -12.65
CA ARG A 169 -8.11 3.92 -11.36
C ARG A 169 -7.72 2.45 -11.36
N ALA A 170 -8.06 1.72 -12.42
CA ALA A 170 -7.78 0.30 -12.59
C ALA A 170 -6.27 -0.01 -12.61
N TYR A 171 -5.48 0.86 -13.26
CA TYR A 171 -4.09 0.56 -13.58
C TYR A 171 -3.07 1.35 -12.73
N LEU A 172 -3.48 1.98 -11.63
CA LEU A 172 -2.53 2.63 -10.71
C LEU A 172 -1.64 1.58 -10.06
N ARG A 173 -0.36 1.55 -10.44
CA ARG A 173 0.65 0.80 -9.70
C ARG A 173 0.89 1.49 -8.35
N PRO A 174 1.06 0.73 -7.25
CA PRO A 174 1.56 1.29 -6.02
C PRO A 174 2.90 1.99 -6.28
N ARG A 175 3.06 3.24 -5.85
CA ARG A 175 4.35 3.93 -5.88
C ARG A 175 5.35 3.08 -5.09
N PRO A 176 6.53 2.72 -5.63
CA PRO A 176 7.52 1.98 -4.87
C PRO A 176 7.84 2.73 -3.58
N PRO A 177 8.10 2.02 -2.46
CA PRO A 177 8.48 2.67 -1.22
C PRO A 177 9.70 3.56 -1.50
N ARG A 178 9.61 4.83 -1.08
CA ARG A 178 10.72 5.77 -1.17
C ARG A 178 11.91 5.14 -0.43
N PRO A 179 13.13 5.15 -1.01
CA PRO A 179 14.33 4.75 -0.29
C PRO A 179 14.37 5.50 1.05
N ARG A 180 14.72 4.80 2.14
CA ARG A 180 14.98 5.49 3.41
C ARG A 180 16.15 6.42 3.17
N ASP A 181 15.92 7.70 3.39
CA ASP A 181 16.98 8.70 3.35
C ASP A 181 17.82 8.50 4.63
N ASP A 182 18.86 7.67 4.54
CA ASP A 182 19.78 7.36 5.65
C ASP A 182 20.73 8.55 5.95
N ARG A 183 20.48 9.74 5.37
CA ARG A 183 21.35 10.92 5.45
C ARG A 183 21.11 11.82 6.69
N VAL A 184 20.45 11.33 7.74
CA VAL A 184 20.18 12.13 8.96
C VAL A 184 20.81 11.51 10.23
N GLN A 185 21.80 10.63 10.11
CA GLN A 185 22.46 10.01 11.28
C GLN A 185 23.99 10.11 11.32
N ARG A 186 24.61 11.00 10.53
CA ARG A 186 26.04 11.32 10.64
C ARG A 186 26.30 12.81 10.87
N SER A 187 25.74 13.34 11.96
CA SER A 187 26.24 14.59 12.56
C SER A 187 26.10 14.52 14.07
N GLY A 188 26.84 13.59 14.69
CA GLY A 188 27.16 13.66 16.10
C GLY A 188 28.56 14.25 16.26
N GLY A 189 28.67 15.34 17.03
CA GLY A 189 29.92 15.72 17.70
C GLY A 189 30.53 17.06 17.31
N GLY A 190 30.13 18.12 18.00
CA GLY A 190 30.84 19.41 18.02
C GLY A 190 30.43 20.20 19.26
N ARG A 191 31.28 20.22 20.28
CA ARG A 191 31.10 20.98 21.53
C ARG A 191 31.47 22.45 21.29
N GLY A 192 30.77 23.35 21.97
CA GLY A 192 31.30 24.64 22.43
C GLY A 192 31.19 25.83 21.45
N GLY A 193 30.66 26.94 21.96
CA GLY A 193 30.71 28.25 21.32
C GLY A 193 29.45 29.07 21.61
N GLY A 194 29.58 30.09 22.47
CA GLY A 194 28.47 30.87 23.03
C GLY A 194 27.70 31.71 22.02
N CYS A 195 26.45 32.01 22.37
CA CYS A 195 25.61 32.96 21.66
C CYS A 195 26.14 34.39 21.90
N PRO A 196 26.48 35.19 20.87
CA PRO A 196 26.61 36.62 21.05
C PRO A 196 25.21 37.23 21.12
N HIS A 197 24.96 37.93 22.22
CA HIS A 197 23.79 38.78 22.47
C HIS A 197 23.83 40.00 21.53
N PRO A 198 22.77 40.31 20.76
CA PRO A 198 22.72 41.58 20.04
C PRO A 198 22.35 42.71 21.02
N GLN A 199 23.16 43.77 21.02
CA GLN A 199 22.99 44.99 21.80
C GLN A 199 21.73 45.78 21.38
N PRO A 200 21.12 46.58 22.27
CA PRO A 200 19.96 47.42 21.94
C PRO A 200 20.38 48.67 21.14
N LEU A 201 19.55 49.05 20.15
CA LEU A 201 19.71 50.29 19.38
C LEU A 201 19.08 51.49 20.13
N PRO A 202 19.67 52.69 20.06
CA PRO A 202 19.20 53.86 20.78
C PRO A 202 17.96 54.53 20.15
N THR A 203 17.17 55.10 21.05
CA THR A 203 15.90 55.81 20.91
C THR A 203 16.02 57.19 20.22
N ALA A 204 14.86 57.68 19.75
CA ALA A 204 14.49 59.05 19.34
C ALA A 204 14.73 59.38 17.84
N LEU A 205 13.82 60.03 17.10
CA LEU A 205 12.81 61.04 17.45
C LEU A 205 11.48 60.85 16.69
N ARG A 206 10.34 61.04 17.37
CA ARG A 206 9.13 61.69 16.81
C ARG A 206 9.25 63.19 17.08
N PRO A 207 8.57 64.09 16.34
CA PRO A 207 7.16 64.42 16.63
C PRO A 207 6.31 64.53 15.34
N GLY A 208 5.04 64.12 15.31
CA GLY A 208 3.86 64.94 15.65
C GLY A 208 3.12 65.27 14.34
N GLY A 209 1.81 65.24 14.17
CA GLY A 209 0.65 65.12 15.05
C GLY A 209 -0.59 65.57 14.25
N GLY A 210 -1.78 65.09 14.65
CA GLY A 210 -3.10 65.62 14.25
C GLY A 210 -3.60 65.14 12.87
N GLY A 211 -4.87 64.79 12.68
CA GLY A 211 -6.04 64.85 13.55
C GLY A 211 -7.22 64.26 12.79
N GLN A 212 -8.09 63.54 13.50
CA GLN A 212 -9.39 63.11 13.01
C GLN A 212 -10.38 64.27 13.17
N SER A 213 -11.17 64.59 12.15
CA SER A 213 -12.52 65.15 12.30
C SER A 213 -13.28 65.21 10.96
N GLU A 214 -14.38 64.47 10.90
CA GLU A 214 -15.75 64.92 10.58
C GLU A 214 -16.12 65.64 9.25
N ARG A 215 -17.31 65.27 8.74
CA ARG A 215 -18.29 65.96 7.85
C ARG A 215 -18.41 65.37 6.44
N ALA A 216 -19.53 64.73 6.08
CA ALA A 216 -20.88 65.26 5.79
C ALA A 216 -21.07 65.65 4.31
N ALA A 217 -22.15 65.10 3.73
CA ALA A 217 -22.91 65.56 2.56
C ALA A 217 -22.23 65.61 1.19
N ARG A 218 -22.67 64.74 0.26
CA ARG A 218 -23.53 65.12 -0.87
C ARG A 218 -24.04 63.89 -1.61
#